data_AF-A0A453IQT0-F1
#
_entry.id   AF-A0A453IQT0-F1
#
_cell.length_a   1.000
_cell.length_b   1.000
_cell.length_c   1.000
_cell.angle_alpha   90.00
_cell.angle_beta   90.00
_cell.angle_gamma   90.00
#
_symmetry.space_group_name_H-M   'P 1'
#
loop_
_entity.id
_entity.type
_entity.pdbx_description
1 polymer ?
#
loop_
_entity_poly.entity_id
_entity_poly.type
_entity_poly.pdbx_seq_one_letter_code
_entity_poly.pdbx_strand_id
1 'polypeptide(L)'
;MHVLQKQSIGYMKSKDAYIHALWRSALLMSQKYHGENSILERSLNPGLDSIGVRVPKLDFIRSIARGAGSALALTSANLSGRPSSVSVKDFGDLWPHCSYVFDGGILPSGRAGSTIVDLITPGVYKILRDGSSREETMAVLGKFGFVEA
;
A
#
# COMPACT_ATOMS: atom_id res chain seq x y z
N MET A 1 19.41 -4.12 9.32
CA MET A 1 18.89 -4.75 8.09
C MET A 1 18.35 -3.62 7.23
N HIS A 2 19.13 -3.19 6.22
CA HIS A 2 18.69 -2.22 5.21
C HIS A 2 17.50 -2.84 4.44
N VAL A 3 16.46 -2.09 4.07
CA VAL A 3 16.34 -1.45 2.75
C VAL A 3 15.26 -0.35 2.82
N LEU A 4 15.65 0.92 2.67
CA LEU A 4 14.79 1.96 2.12
C LEU A 4 15.26 2.18 0.68
N GLN A 5 14.77 1.37 -0.25
CA GLN A 5 15.03 1.59 -1.67
C GLN A 5 14.11 2.70 -2.17
N LYS A 6 14.75 3.82 -2.50
CA LYS A 6 14.16 5.01 -3.13
C LYS A 6 13.90 4.69 -4.60
N GLN A 7 12.66 4.43 -5.01
CA GLN A 7 12.34 4.23 -6.44
C GLN A 7 11.00 4.87 -6.82
N SER A 8 10.97 5.44 -8.02
CA SER A 8 9.86 6.25 -8.56
C SER A 8 8.86 5.34 -9.26
N ILE A 9 7.61 5.29 -8.78
CA ILE A 9 6.53 4.57 -9.48
C ILE A 9 5.98 5.49 -10.58
N GLY A 10 6.38 5.23 -11.82
CA GLY A 10 5.81 5.83 -13.02
C GLY A 10 4.59 5.05 -13.54
N TYR A 11 3.62 5.79 -14.09
CA TYR A 11 2.46 5.33 -14.87
C TYR A 11 1.22 4.78 -14.12
N MET A 12 0.62 5.59 -13.24
CA MET A 12 -0.85 5.67 -13.15
C MET A 12 -1.27 7.03 -13.68
N LYS A 13 -1.95 7.09 -14.83
CA LYS A 13 -2.51 8.36 -15.30
C LYS A 13 -3.61 8.75 -14.30
N SER A 14 -3.37 9.80 -13.52
CA SER A 14 -4.26 10.35 -12.48
C SER A 14 -5.61 10.88 -12.99
N LYS A 15 -6.03 10.48 -14.21
CA LYS A 15 -7.24 10.96 -14.87
C LYS A 15 -8.47 10.10 -14.59
N ASP A 16 -8.28 8.88 -14.08
CA ASP A 16 -9.42 8.03 -13.76
C ASP A 16 -9.98 8.35 -12.38
N ALA A 17 -11.22 8.81 -12.33
CA ALA A 17 -11.86 9.28 -11.10
C ALA A 17 -11.93 8.20 -9.99
N TYR A 18 -11.96 6.91 -10.35
CA TYR A 18 -11.96 5.81 -9.39
C TYR A 18 -10.65 5.74 -8.60
N ILE A 19 -9.51 6.07 -9.21
CA ILE A 19 -8.19 6.07 -8.54
C ILE A 19 -8.19 7.07 -7.39
N HIS A 20 -8.69 8.28 -7.61
CA HIS A 20 -8.77 9.31 -6.56
C HIS A 20 -9.74 8.94 -5.44
N ALA A 21 -10.81 8.22 -5.77
CA ALA A 21 -11.76 7.71 -4.78
C ALA A 21 -11.12 6.60 -3.93
N LEU A 22 -10.42 5.66 -4.57
CA LEU A 22 -9.72 4.55 -3.91
C LEU A 22 -8.49 5.00 -3.10
N TRP A 23 -7.77 6.04 -3.53
CA TRP A 23 -6.64 6.60 -2.78
C TRP A 23 -7.01 7.25 -1.45
N ARG A 24 -8.31 7.51 -1.21
CA ARG A 24 -8.79 8.00 0.09
C ARG A 24 -9.00 6.88 1.10
N SER A 25 -9.02 5.63 0.67
CA SER A 25 -9.20 4.47 1.53
C SER A 25 -7.87 3.75 1.79
N ALA A 26 -7.83 2.92 2.82
CA ALA A 26 -6.64 2.14 3.19
C ALA A 26 -6.42 0.96 2.21
N LEU A 27 -6.31 1.24 0.91
CA LEU A 27 -6.28 0.25 -0.15
C LEU A 27 -4.87 0.00 -0.68
N LEU A 28 -4.55 -1.27 -0.92
CA LEU A 28 -3.40 -1.69 -1.73
C LEU A 28 -3.92 -2.21 -3.08
N MET A 29 -3.53 -1.55 -4.16
CA MET A 29 -3.87 -1.96 -5.52
C MET A 29 -2.75 -2.78 -6.15
N SER A 30 -3.03 -3.98 -6.64
CA SER A 30 -2.09 -4.74 -7.45
C SER A 30 -2.11 -4.27 -8.90
N GLN A 31 -0.96 -3.99 -9.49
CA GLN A 31 -0.81 -3.71 -10.92
C GLN A 31 0.36 -4.47 -11.51
N LYS A 32 0.23 -4.88 -12.78
CA LYS A 32 1.33 -5.50 -13.53
C LYS A 32 2.49 -4.51 -13.67
N TYR A 33 3.70 -5.01 -13.47
CA TYR A 33 4.90 -4.21 -13.56
C TYR A 33 5.94 -4.83 -14.50
N HIS A 34 5.64 -4.87 -15.81
CA HIS A 34 6.57 -5.40 -16.82
C HIS A 34 6.65 -4.53 -18.08
N GLY A 35 7.89 -4.27 -18.47
CA GLY A 35 8.36 -3.73 -19.75
C GLY A 35 9.86 -3.45 -19.66
N GLU A 36 10.59 -3.40 -20.77
CA GLU A 36 12.01 -2.99 -20.78
C GLU A 36 12.24 -1.57 -20.21
N ASN A 37 11.15 -0.82 -20.00
CA ASN A 37 11.12 0.53 -19.42
C ASN A 37 10.63 0.57 -17.96
N SER A 38 10.62 -0.56 -17.26
CA SER A 38 10.28 -0.62 -15.82
C SER A 38 11.42 -0.04 -14.95
N ILE A 39 11.15 1.10 -14.30
CA ILE A 39 11.94 1.77 -13.24
C ILE A 39 12.04 0.99 -11.90
N LEU A 40 11.12 0.06 -11.57
CA LEU A 40 11.14 -0.70 -10.32
C LEU A 40 11.94 -2.00 -10.48
N GLU A 41 12.79 -2.29 -9.51
CA GLU A 41 13.58 -3.51 -9.52
C GLU A 41 12.72 -4.76 -9.28
N ARG A 42 13.01 -5.83 -10.05
CA ARG A 42 12.37 -7.15 -9.87
C ARG A 42 12.60 -7.74 -8.47
N SER A 43 13.65 -7.29 -7.77
CA SER A 43 13.97 -7.70 -6.40
C SER A 43 12.91 -7.25 -5.37
N LEU A 44 12.06 -6.28 -5.71
CA LEU A 44 11.01 -5.77 -4.82
C LEU A 44 9.88 -6.77 -4.60
N ASN A 45 9.58 -7.62 -5.59
CA ASN A 45 8.57 -8.67 -5.45
C ASN A 45 8.96 -9.93 -6.25
N PRO A 46 9.95 -10.71 -5.76
CA PRO A 46 10.52 -11.82 -6.51
C PRO A 46 9.46 -12.86 -6.90
N GLY A 47 9.39 -13.21 -8.19
CA GLY A 47 8.47 -14.23 -8.70
C GLY A 47 7.02 -13.77 -8.87
N LEU A 48 6.71 -12.49 -8.63
CA LEU A 48 5.40 -11.91 -8.87
C LEU A 48 5.48 -10.78 -9.89
N ASP A 49 4.62 -10.85 -10.90
CA ASP A 49 4.58 -9.87 -11.99
C ASP A 49 3.80 -8.59 -11.64
N SER A 50 3.54 -8.38 -10.35
CA SER A 50 2.68 -7.31 -9.86
C SER A 50 3.20 -6.67 -8.59
N ILE A 51 2.81 -5.43 -8.35
CA ILE A 51 3.15 -4.68 -7.13
C ILE A 51 1.91 -4.06 -6.51
N GLY A 52 1.86 -4.10 -5.18
CA GLY A 52 0.86 -3.39 -4.39
C GLY A 52 1.20 -1.91 -4.21
N VAL A 53 0.29 -1.01 -4.54
CA VAL A 53 0.46 0.44 -4.36
C VAL A 53 -0.63 1.00 -3.43
N ARG A 54 -0.23 1.82 -2.45
CA ARG A 54 -1.14 2.51 -1.52
C ARG A 54 -0.78 3.99 -1.40
N VAL A 55 -1.80 4.85 -1.29
CA VAL A 55 -1.65 6.24 -0.86
C VAL A 55 -2.27 6.39 0.54
N PRO A 56 -1.47 6.53 1.61
CA PRO A 56 -2.02 6.63 2.96
C PRO A 56 -2.80 7.93 3.17
N LYS A 57 -3.97 7.86 3.81
CA LYS A 57 -4.73 9.02 4.29
C LYS A 57 -4.12 9.60 5.58
N LEU A 58 -2.83 9.94 5.52
CA LEU A 58 -2.10 10.57 6.63
C LEU A 58 -1.07 11.54 6.06
N ASP A 59 -1.30 12.84 6.25
CA ASP A 59 -0.48 13.89 5.63
C ASP A 59 0.97 13.86 6.08
N PHE A 60 1.24 13.39 7.30
CA PHE A 60 2.59 13.14 7.80
C PHE A 60 3.36 12.13 6.93
N ILE A 61 2.76 10.98 6.60
CA ILE A 61 3.44 9.99 5.74
C ILE A 61 3.57 10.51 4.30
N ARG A 62 2.57 11.26 3.82
CA ARG A 62 2.61 11.88 2.50
C ARG A 62 3.69 12.96 2.40
N SER A 63 3.93 13.72 3.47
CA SER A 63 5.00 14.74 3.49
C SER A 63 6.39 14.08 3.49
N ILE A 64 6.57 12.96 4.21
CA ILE A 64 7.80 12.17 4.16
C ILE A 64 8.04 11.64 2.74
N ALA A 65 7.04 11.03 2.11
CA ALA A 65 7.17 10.52 0.75
C ALA A 65 7.50 11.64 -0.26
N ARG A 66 6.87 12.82 -0.13
CA ARG A 66 7.19 14.00 -0.95
C ARG A 66 8.61 14.48 -0.71
N GLY A 67 9.06 14.57 0.55
CA GLY A 67 10.41 14.99 0.91
C GLY A 67 11.48 14.00 0.41
N ALA A 68 11.18 12.70 0.38
CA ALA A 68 12.05 11.69 -0.21
C ALA A 68 12.16 11.81 -1.74
N GLY A 69 11.15 12.41 -2.40
CA GLY A 69 11.09 12.56 -3.86
C GLY A 69 10.82 11.25 -4.61
N SER A 70 10.32 10.22 -3.93
CA SER A 70 10.03 8.90 -4.52
C SER A 70 8.90 8.19 -3.77
N ALA A 71 8.47 7.02 -4.27
CA ALA A 71 7.68 6.11 -3.46
C ALA A 71 8.52 5.54 -2.31
N LEU A 72 7.84 5.12 -1.25
CA LEU A 72 8.44 4.42 -0.12
C LEU A 72 8.02 2.96 -0.19
N ALA A 73 8.99 2.06 -0.30
CA ALA A 73 8.74 0.63 -0.08
C ALA A 73 8.53 0.41 1.43
N LEU A 74 7.38 -0.16 1.80
CA LEU A 74 6.99 -0.35 3.18
C LEU A 74 6.49 -1.78 3.40
N THR A 75 6.95 -2.40 4.48
CA THR A 75 6.36 -3.61 5.04
C THR A 75 5.55 -3.25 6.29
N SER A 76 4.78 -4.20 6.82
CA SER A 76 4.17 -4.01 8.14
C SER A 76 5.27 -3.96 9.22
N ALA A 77 5.15 -3.03 10.17
CA ALA A 77 6.14 -2.84 11.24
C ALA A 77 5.96 -3.89 12.34
N ASN A 78 6.29 -5.15 12.04
CA ASN A 78 6.25 -6.27 12.98
C ASN A 78 7.26 -7.33 12.54
N LEU A 79 7.75 -8.13 13.50
CA LEU A 79 8.49 -9.34 13.15
C LEU A 79 7.58 -10.31 12.39
N SER A 80 8.15 -11.06 11.46
CA SER A 80 7.44 -12.10 10.71
C SER A 80 6.73 -13.07 11.67
N GLY A 81 5.44 -13.33 11.41
CA GLY A 81 4.60 -14.19 12.27
C GLY A 81 4.02 -13.52 13.51
N ARG A 82 4.40 -12.27 13.83
CA ARG A 82 3.75 -11.50 14.90
C ARG A 82 2.48 -10.79 14.40
N PRO A 83 1.53 -10.47 15.30
CA PRO A 83 0.37 -9.65 14.95
C PRO A 83 0.78 -8.29 14.37
N SER A 84 -0.03 -7.77 13.44
CA SER A 84 0.15 -6.43 12.86
C SER A 84 0.11 -5.36 13.94
N SER A 85 1.10 -4.46 13.96
CA SER A 85 1.20 -3.38 14.96
C SER A 85 0.12 -2.32 14.83
N VAL A 86 -0.46 -1.90 15.95
CA VAL A 86 -1.45 -0.79 16.02
C VAL A 86 -0.97 0.42 16.82
N SER A 87 0.16 0.30 17.51
CA SER A 87 0.83 1.39 18.22
C SER A 87 2.34 1.18 18.17
N VAL A 88 3.12 2.22 18.50
CA VAL A 88 4.59 2.10 18.53
C VAL A 88 5.10 1.04 19.52
N LYS A 89 4.33 0.77 20.58
CA LYS A 89 4.68 -0.20 21.61
C LYS A 89 4.67 -1.64 21.09
N ASP A 90 3.87 -1.94 20.06
CA ASP A 90 3.74 -3.29 19.50
C ASP A 90 5.03 -3.76 18.80
N PHE A 91 5.91 -2.84 18.40
CA PHE A 91 7.18 -3.12 17.73
C PHE A 91 8.39 -2.52 18.45
N GLY A 92 8.29 -2.37 19.77
CA GLY A 92 9.38 -1.82 20.61
C GLY A 92 10.70 -2.59 20.49
N ASP A 93 10.62 -3.88 20.23
CA ASP A 93 11.73 -4.78 19.94
C ASP A 93 12.51 -4.42 18.65
N LEU A 94 11.86 -3.76 17.69
CA LEU A 94 12.50 -3.31 16.45
C LEU A 94 13.21 -1.97 16.59
N TRP A 95 12.92 -1.17 17.63
CA TRP A 95 13.45 0.19 17.76
C TRP A 95 14.97 0.29 17.68
N PRO A 96 15.77 -0.63 18.27
CA PRO A 96 17.24 -0.59 18.14
C PRO A 96 17.75 -0.72 16.69
N HIS A 97 16.91 -1.20 15.78
CA HIS A 97 17.21 -1.36 14.36
C HIS A 97 16.62 -0.24 13.48
N CYS A 98 15.87 0.69 14.07
CA CYS A 98 15.25 1.80 13.36
C CYS A 98 16.10 3.07 13.53
N SER A 99 16.40 3.76 12.42
CA SER A 99 17.03 5.10 12.51
C SER A 99 16.10 6.14 13.14
N TYR A 100 14.79 5.99 12.94
CA TYR A 100 13.76 6.88 13.47
C TYR A 100 12.50 6.09 13.79
N VAL A 101 11.80 6.49 14.87
CA VAL A 101 10.47 6.01 15.23
C VAL A 101 9.58 7.22 15.42
N PHE A 102 8.41 7.21 14.77
CA PHE A 102 7.43 8.29 14.86
C PHE A 102 6.17 7.78 15.54
N ASP A 103 5.82 8.35 16.69
CA ASP A 103 4.60 8.01 17.41
C ASP A 103 3.44 8.88 16.94
N GLY A 104 2.53 8.26 16.20
CA GLY A 104 1.27 8.86 15.74
C GLY A 104 0.05 8.43 16.56
N GLY A 105 0.25 7.76 17.70
CA GLY A 105 -0.81 7.18 18.51
C GLY A 105 -1.30 5.83 18.02
N ILE A 106 -2.55 5.49 18.38
CA ILE A 106 -3.16 4.20 18.07
C ILE A 106 -3.88 4.25 16.72
N LEU A 107 -3.67 3.24 15.88
CA LEU A 107 -4.37 3.12 14.60
C LEU A 107 -5.89 2.89 14.82
N PRO A 108 -6.76 3.74 14.26
CA PRO A 108 -8.21 3.64 14.47
C PRO A 108 -8.81 2.39 13.81
N SER A 109 -8.16 1.85 12.78
CA SER A 109 -8.59 0.65 12.04
C SER A 109 -8.30 -0.67 12.76
N GLY A 110 -7.65 -0.63 13.94
CA GLY A 110 -7.17 -1.82 14.63
C GLY A 110 -6.22 -2.66 13.76
N ARG A 111 -6.26 -3.99 13.96
CA ARG A 111 -5.33 -4.95 13.33
C ARG A 111 -5.75 -5.45 11.94
N ALA A 112 -6.91 -5.02 11.43
CA ALA A 112 -7.44 -5.49 10.14
C ALA A 112 -6.55 -5.14 8.94
N GLY A 113 -5.70 -4.12 9.07
CA GLY A 113 -4.80 -3.69 8.00
C GLY A 113 -5.56 -3.14 6.78
N SER A 114 -4.81 -2.99 5.68
CA SER A 114 -5.34 -2.51 4.41
C SER A 114 -6.11 -3.59 3.66
N THR A 115 -7.23 -3.24 3.04
CA THR A 115 -7.84 -4.10 2.01
C THR A 115 -6.88 -4.18 0.83
N ILE A 116 -6.70 -5.37 0.26
CA ILE A 116 -5.89 -5.57 -0.94
C ILE A 116 -6.84 -5.94 -2.08
N VAL A 117 -6.80 -5.17 -3.16
CA VAL A 117 -7.58 -5.43 -4.37
C VAL A 117 -6.65 -5.67 -5.55
N ASP A 118 -6.95 -6.72 -6.30
CA ASP A 118 -6.40 -6.94 -7.63
C ASP A 118 -7.22 -6.16 -8.65
N LEU A 119 -6.54 -5.30 -9.43
CA LEU A 119 -7.11 -4.53 -10.53
C LEU A 119 -6.31 -4.75 -11.82
N ILE A 120 -5.60 -5.88 -11.93
CA ILE A 120 -4.77 -6.20 -13.10
C ILE A 120 -5.62 -6.33 -14.37
N THR A 121 -6.82 -6.92 -14.26
CA THR A 121 -7.74 -7.11 -15.38
C THR A 121 -8.67 -5.89 -15.51
N PRO A 122 -8.67 -5.18 -16.65
CA PRO A 122 -9.54 -4.02 -16.84
C PRO A 122 -11.03 -4.34 -16.61
N GLY A 123 -11.70 -3.51 -15.81
CA GLY A 123 -13.14 -3.64 -15.52
C GLY A 123 -13.49 -4.78 -14.55
N VAL A 124 -12.51 -5.53 -14.05
CA VAL A 124 -12.70 -6.65 -13.13
C VAL A 124 -11.87 -6.40 -11.87
N TYR A 125 -12.37 -6.80 -10.71
CA TYR A 125 -11.62 -6.75 -9.46
C TYR A 125 -11.72 -8.04 -8.66
N LYS A 126 -10.72 -8.29 -7.83
CA LYS A 126 -10.75 -9.36 -6.82
C LYS A 126 -10.23 -8.84 -5.50
N ILE A 127 -10.96 -9.07 -4.42
CA ILE A 127 -10.42 -8.84 -3.08
C ILE A 127 -9.42 -9.96 -2.76
N LEU A 128 -8.13 -9.61 -2.70
CA LEU A 128 -7.06 -10.54 -2.33
C LEU A 128 -6.92 -10.68 -0.82
N ARG A 129 -7.30 -9.63 -0.08
CA ARG A 129 -7.31 -9.63 1.38
C ARG A 129 -8.37 -8.67 1.89
N ASP A 130 -9.25 -9.17 2.75
CA ASP A 130 -10.15 -8.33 3.52
C ASP A 130 -9.37 -7.44 4.49
N GLY A 131 -9.79 -6.19 4.59
CA GLY A 131 -9.18 -5.22 5.48
C GLY A 131 -10.15 -4.13 5.87
N SER A 132 -9.62 -3.12 6.56
CA SER A 132 -10.42 -2.03 7.15
C SER A 132 -11.26 -1.23 6.16
N SER A 133 -10.98 -1.28 4.86
CA SER A 133 -11.67 -0.51 3.83
C SER A 133 -12.44 -1.38 2.83
N ARG A 134 -12.76 -2.64 3.15
CA ARG A 134 -13.39 -3.60 2.22
C ARG A 134 -14.67 -3.05 1.61
N GLU A 135 -15.64 -2.70 2.46
CA GLU A 135 -16.95 -2.22 2.02
C GLU A 135 -16.86 -0.93 1.21
N GLU A 136 -16.05 0.04 1.68
CA GLU A 136 -15.81 1.29 0.96
C GLU A 136 -15.19 1.03 -0.43
N THR A 137 -14.23 0.10 -0.49
CA THR A 137 -13.55 -0.28 -1.74
C THR A 137 -14.55 -0.88 -2.73
N MET A 138 -15.37 -1.83 -2.30
CA MET A 138 -16.39 -2.46 -3.15
C MET A 138 -17.45 -1.46 -3.61
N ALA A 139 -17.90 -0.56 -2.73
CA ALA A 139 -18.86 0.47 -3.08
C ALA A 139 -18.31 1.42 -4.15
N VAL A 140 -17.04 1.83 -4.03
CA VAL A 140 -16.38 2.66 -5.06
C VAL A 140 -16.26 1.90 -6.38
N LEU A 141 -15.74 0.67 -6.36
CA LEU A 141 -15.55 -0.13 -7.57
C LEU A 141 -16.88 -0.40 -8.30
N GLY A 142 -17.92 -0.77 -7.56
CA GLY A 142 -19.27 -0.97 -8.11
C GLY A 142 -19.86 0.30 -8.73
N LYS A 143 -19.66 1.47 -8.09
CA LYS A 143 -20.07 2.76 -8.65
C LYS A 143 -19.42 3.07 -10.01
N PHE A 144 -18.21 2.57 -10.23
CA PHE A 144 -17.47 2.74 -11.49
C PHE A 144 -17.63 1.55 -12.46
N GLY A 145 -18.56 0.62 -12.18
CA GLY A 145 -18.91 -0.46 -13.10
C GLY A 145 -17.92 -1.62 -13.12
N PHE A 146 -17.05 -1.76 -12.11
CA PHE A 146 -16.20 -2.93 -11.98
C PHE A 146 -17.01 -4.14 -11.53
N VAL A 147 -16.68 -5.31 -12.09
CA VAL A 147 -17.31 -6.59 -11.76
C VAL A 147 -16.36 -7.41 -10.89
N GLU A 148 -16.89 -8.05 -9.84
CA GLU A 148 -16.09 -8.95 -9.02
C GLU A 148 -15.82 -10.27 -9.77
N ALA A 149 -14.57 -10.73 -9.74
CA ALA A 149 -14.11 -11.96 -10.40
C ALA A 149 -14.57 -13.24 -9.70
#